data_AF-A4SCC7-F1
#
_entry.id   AF-A4SCC7-F1
#
_cell.length_a   1.000
_cell.length_b   1.000
_cell.length_c   1.000
_cell.angle_alpha   90.00
_cell.angle_beta   90.00
_cell.angle_gamma   90.00
#
_symmetry.space_group_name_H-M   'P 1'
#
loop_
_entity.id
_entity.type
_entity.pdbx_description
1 polymer ?
#
loop_
_entity_poly.entity_id
_entity_poly.type
_entity_poly.pdbx_seq_one_letter_code
_entity_poly.pdbx_strand_id
1 'polypeptide(L)'
;MKKSRFSEEQITFALRQAEAGVKVKEVCRQLGVSEPTFYNWKAKFGGMGVTELRRLRLLEQENAHLKKLVADLSLDRQMLQDVIKKKL
;
A
#
# COMPACT_ATOMS: atom_id res chain seq x y z
N MET A 1 -6.31 3.67 -1.52
CA MET A 1 -6.94 2.32 -1.50
C MET A 1 -7.58 2.10 -0.15
N LYS A 2 -8.76 1.46 -0.10
CA LYS A 2 -9.33 1.02 1.19
C LYS A 2 -8.35 0.09 1.89
N LYS A 3 -8.24 0.21 3.22
CA LYS A 3 -7.44 -0.68 4.05
C LYS A 3 -7.89 -2.13 3.78
N SER A 4 -6.96 -3.02 3.45
CA SER A 4 -7.28 -4.44 3.28
C SER A 4 -7.91 -4.98 4.57
N ARG A 5 -8.96 -5.80 4.46
CA ARG A 5 -9.52 -6.55 5.58
C ARG A 5 -8.56 -7.64 6.08
N PHE A 6 -7.63 -8.07 5.22
CA PHE A 6 -6.66 -9.11 5.51
C PHE A 6 -5.32 -8.51 5.93
N SER A 7 -4.71 -9.12 6.95
CA SER A 7 -3.36 -8.80 7.41
C SER A 7 -2.32 -9.15 6.35
N GLU A 8 -1.16 -8.51 6.42
CA GLU A 8 -0.04 -8.81 5.53
C GLU A 8 0.44 -10.25 5.73
N GLU A 9 0.48 -10.73 6.97
CA GLU A 9 0.85 -12.10 7.27
C GLU A 9 -0.10 -13.11 6.59
N GLN A 10 -1.41 -12.85 6.59
CA GLN A 10 -2.39 -13.69 5.88
C GLN A 10 -2.17 -13.68 4.36
N ILE A 11 -1.88 -12.52 3.79
CA ILE A 11 -1.64 -12.37 2.36
C ILE A 11 -0.36 -13.12 1.97
N THR A 12 0.74 -12.93 2.70
CA THR A 12 2.01 -13.62 2.42
C THR A 12 1.87 -15.12 2.59
N PHE A 13 1.14 -15.57 3.61
CA PHE A 13 0.88 -16.99 3.83
C PHE A 13 0.10 -17.61 2.66
N ALA A 14 -0.92 -16.91 2.15
CA ALA A 14 -1.68 -17.32 0.98
C ALA A 14 -0.78 -17.49 -0.25
N LEU A 15 0.07 -16.49 -0.52
CA LEU A 15 0.98 -16.49 -1.67
C LEU A 15 2.00 -17.62 -1.57
N ARG A 16 2.59 -17.83 -0.38
CA ARG A 16 3.53 -18.94 -0.14
C ARG A 16 2.92 -20.32 -0.30
N GLN A 17 1.68 -20.53 0.13
CA GLN A 17 1.00 -21.80 -0.10
C GLN A 17 0.85 -22.10 -1.60
N ALA A 18 0.50 -21.10 -2.40
CA ALA A 18 0.40 -21.26 -3.85
C ALA A 18 1.78 -21.47 -4.51
N GLU A 19 2.82 -20.80 -4.03
CA GLU A 19 4.21 -21.02 -4.48
C GLU A 19 4.72 -22.42 -4.10
N ALA A 20 4.27 -22.98 -2.97
CA ALA A 20 4.53 -24.35 -2.54
C ALA A 20 3.70 -25.41 -3.28
N GLY A 21 2.87 -25.01 -4.26
CA GLY A 21 2.11 -25.93 -5.13
C GLY A 21 0.66 -26.19 -4.73
N VAL A 22 0.14 -25.55 -3.67
CA VAL A 22 -1.29 -25.63 -3.33
C VAL A 22 -2.12 -24.92 -4.40
N LYS A 23 -3.22 -25.53 -4.82
CA LYS A 23 -4.09 -24.93 -5.84
C LYS A 23 -4.67 -23.61 -5.32
N VAL A 24 -4.57 -22.54 -6.12
CA VAL A 24 -5.09 -21.19 -5.77
C VAL A 24 -6.56 -21.24 -5.33
N LYS A 25 -7.38 -22.04 -6.00
CA LYS A 25 -8.80 -22.25 -5.66
C LYS A 25 -9.01 -22.76 -4.22
N GLU A 26 -8.11 -23.63 -3.75
CA GLU A 26 -8.17 -24.17 -2.40
C GLU A 26 -7.72 -23.15 -1.36
N VAL A 27 -6.61 -22.44 -1.63
CA VAL A 27 -6.14 -21.31 -0.80
C VAL A 27 -7.24 -20.26 -0.64
N CYS A 28 -7.89 -19.90 -1.74
CA CYS A 28 -9.01 -18.96 -1.77
C CYS A 28 -10.21 -19.44 -0.93
N ARG A 29 -10.56 -20.73 -1.05
CA ARG A 29 -11.65 -21.34 -0.26
C ARG A 29 -11.34 -21.32 1.24
N GLN A 30 -10.11 -21.67 1.64
CA GLN A 30 -9.72 -21.70 3.05
C GLN A 30 -9.70 -20.29 3.68
N LEU A 31 -9.23 -19.28 2.93
CA LEU A 31 -9.13 -17.90 3.41
C LEU A 31 -10.43 -17.09 3.24
N GLY A 32 -11.44 -17.65 2.56
CA GLY A 32 -12.69 -16.95 2.27
C GLY A 32 -12.49 -15.75 1.34
N VAL A 33 -11.60 -15.87 0.36
CA VAL A 33 -11.33 -14.83 -0.66
C VAL A 33 -11.63 -15.33 -2.06
N SER A 34 -11.89 -14.40 -2.97
CA SER A 34 -12.07 -14.72 -4.38
C SER A 34 -10.71 -14.89 -5.09
N GLU A 35 -10.64 -15.74 -6.11
CA GLU A 35 -9.43 -15.91 -6.92
C GLU A 35 -8.91 -14.58 -7.53
N PRO A 36 -9.76 -13.64 -8.01
CA PRO A 36 -9.29 -12.33 -8.43
C PRO A 36 -8.59 -11.54 -7.32
N THR A 37 -9.05 -11.64 -6.07
CA THR A 37 -8.39 -10.99 -4.93
C THR A 37 -7.00 -11.57 -4.71
N PHE A 38 -6.86 -12.88 -4.81
CA PHE A 38 -5.57 -13.56 -4.73
C PHE A 38 -4.61 -13.10 -5.82
N TYR A 39 -5.04 -13.00 -7.08
CA TYR A 39 -4.17 -12.54 -8.16
C TYR A 39 -3.78 -11.07 -8.01
N ASN A 40 -4.66 -10.22 -7.48
CA ASN A 40 -4.31 -8.84 -7.12
C ASN A 40 -3.22 -8.79 -6.04
N TRP A 41 -3.29 -9.68 -5.04
CA TRP A 41 -2.22 -9.82 -4.06
C TRP A 41 -0.93 -10.32 -4.68
N LYS A 42 -0.98 -11.32 -5.56
CA LYS A 42 0.20 -11.84 -6.25
C LYS A 42 0.88 -10.78 -7.11
N ALA A 43 0.10 -9.96 -7.81
CA ALA A 43 0.64 -8.85 -8.62
C ALA A 43 1.29 -7.77 -7.76
N LYS A 44 0.72 -7.48 -6.58
CA LYS A 44 1.22 -6.41 -5.70
C LYS A 44 2.36 -6.85 -4.77
N PHE A 45 2.34 -8.09 -4.32
CA PHE A 45 3.12 -8.59 -3.20
C PHE A 45 3.89 -9.89 -3.52
N GLY A 46 3.72 -10.46 -4.72
CA GLY A 46 4.42 -11.67 -5.13
C GLY A 46 5.94 -11.49 -5.08
N GLY A 47 6.66 -12.52 -4.61
CA GLY A 47 8.10 -12.47 -4.43
C GLY A 47 8.59 -11.61 -3.25
N MET A 48 7.69 -10.97 -2.48
CA MET A 48 8.05 -10.23 -1.27
C MET A 48 7.85 -11.08 -0.02
N GLY A 49 8.82 -11.04 0.89
CA GLY A 49 8.67 -11.57 2.25
C GLY A 49 7.83 -10.64 3.14
N VAL A 50 7.46 -11.14 4.33
CA VAL A 50 6.70 -10.37 5.33
C VAL A 50 7.45 -9.09 5.75
N THR A 51 8.78 -9.17 5.84
CA THR A 51 9.63 -8.04 6.23
C THR A 51 9.64 -6.96 5.15
N GLU A 52 9.76 -7.34 3.88
CA GLU A 52 9.68 -6.43 2.73
C GLU A 52 8.31 -5.75 2.65
N LEU A 53 7.23 -6.48 2.92
CA LEU A 53 5.87 -5.93 2.94
C LEU A 53 5.67 -4.90 4.04
N ARG A 54 6.14 -5.19 5.25
CA ARG A 54 6.07 -4.25 6.37
C ARG A 54 6.87 -2.98 6.06
N ARG A 55 8.07 -3.13 5.49
CA ARG A 55 8.91 -2.00 5.07
C ARG A 55 8.23 -1.17 3.98
N LEU A 56 7.65 -1.82 2.97
CA LEU A 56 6.91 -1.14 1.90
C LEU A 56 5.78 -0.28 2.45
N ARG A 57 5.01 -0.81 3.41
CA ARG A 57 3.92 -0.05 4.03
C ARG A 57 4.39 1.16 4.83
N LEU A 58 5.46 1.02 5.60
CA LEU A 58 6.04 2.16 6.33
C LEU A 58 6.49 3.26 5.38
N LEU A 59 7.13 2.87 4.26
CA LEU A 59 7.53 3.81 3.22
C LEU A 59 6.32 4.45 2.53
N GLU A 60 5.26 3.70 2.24
CA GLU A 60 4.01 4.24 1.67
C GLU A 60 3.35 5.26 2.62
N GLN A 61 3.34 4.99 3.93
CA GLN A 61 2.80 5.90 4.94
C GLN A 61 3.62 7.18 5.07
N GLU A 62 4.94 7.05 5.17
CA GLU A 62 5.84 8.20 5.25
C GLU A 62 5.74 9.05 3.98
N ASN A 63 5.70 8.43 2.80
CA ASN A 63 5.54 9.14 1.54
C ASN A 63 4.22 9.92 1.48
N ALA A 64 3.12 9.33 1.98
CA ALA A 64 1.83 10.02 2.05
C ALA A 64 1.89 11.22 3.01
N HIS A 65 2.53 11.06 4.16
CA HIS A 65 2.72 12.14 5.14
C HIS A 65 3.58 13.28 4.55
N LEU A 66 4.72 12.95 3.95
CA LEU A 66 5.61 13.93 3.32
C LEU A 66 4.92 14.67 2.17
N LYS A 67 4.15 13.98 1.33
CA LYS A 67 3.36 14.61 0.26
C LYS A 67 2.37 15.63 0.81
N LYS A 68 1.69 15.31 1.91
CA LYS A 68 0.77 16.25 2.57
C LYS A 68 1.52 17.47 3.10
N LEU A 69 2.61 17.25 3.83
CA LEU A 69 3.43 18.34 4.37
C LEU A 69 3.94 19.27 3.26
N VAL A 70 4.42 18.70 2.15
CA VAL A 70 4.89 19.49 1.00
C VAL A 70 3.74 20.28 0.36
N ALA A 71 2.55 19.71 0.24
CA ALA A 71 1.39 20.42 -0.30
C ALA A 71 1.01 21.62 0.59
N ASP A 72 0.90 21.40 1.90
CA ASP A 72 0.56 22.43 2.88
C ASP A 72 1.59 23.58 2.84
N LEU A 73 2.89 23.24 2.92
CA LEU A 73 3.98 24.23 2.84
C LEU A 73 4.01 24.97 1.50
N SER A 74 3.67 24.30 0.40
CA SER A 74 3.64 24.93 -0.93
C SER A 74 2.51 25.96 -1.04
N LEU A 75 1.34 25.65 -0.46
CA LEU A 75 0.21 26.57 -0.39
C LEU A 75 0.54 27.79 0.46
N ASP A 76 1.12 27.57 1.65
CA ASP A 76 1.55 28.67 2.53
C ASP A 76 2.56 29.58 1.84
N ARG A 77 3.56 28.99 1.14
CA ARG A 77 4.54 29.75 0.36
C ARG A 77 3.87 30.60 -0.70
N GLN A 78 2.90 30.04 -1.43
CA GLN A 78 2.18 30.76 -2.48
C GLN A 78 1.39 31.94 -1.89
N MET A 79 0.65 31.72 -0.79
CA MET A 79 -0.08 32.78 -0.10
C MET A 79 0.85 33.91 0.35
N LEU A 80 2.00 33.59 0.95
CA LEU A 80 2.98 34.59 1.38
C LEU A 80 3.54 35.40 0.20
N GLN A 81 3.87 34.74 -0.91
CA GLN A 81 4.34 35.42 -2.12
C GLN A 81 3.27 36.37 -2.69
N ASP A 82 2.01 35.97 -2.70
CA ASP A 82 0.92 36.81 -3.19
C ASP A 82 0.69 38.04 -2.30
N VAL A 83 0.83 37.90 -0.97
CA VAL A 83 0.78 39.03 -0.04
C VAL A 83 1.92 40.02 -0.30
N ILE A 84 3.14 39.52 -0.52
CA ILE A 84 4.31 40.38 -0.83
C ILE A 84 4.08 41.13 -2.14
N LYS A 85 3.62 40.43 -3.19
CA LYS A 85 3.34 41.05 -4.51
C LYS A 85 2.25 42.11 -4.47
N LYS A 86 1.27 42.00 -3.57
CA LYS A 86 0.20 43.01 -3.39
C LYS A 86 0.65 44.25 -2.60
N LYS A 87 1.76 44.17 -1.87
CA LYS A 87 2.31 45.28 -1.07
C LYS A 87 3.34 46.13 -1.85
N LEU A 88 3.87 45.60 -2.94
CA LEU A 88 4.71 46.31 -3.91
C LEU A 88 3.83 46.89 -5.02
#